data_AF-A0A965YA23-F1
#
_entry.id   AF-A0A965YA23-F1
#
_cell.length_a   1.000
_cell.length_b   1.000
_cell.length_c   1.000
_cell.angle_alpha   90.00
_cell.angle_beta   90.00
_cell.angle_gamma   90.00
#
_symmetry.space_group_name_H-M   'P 1'
#
loop_
_entity.id
_entity.type
_entity.pdbx_description
1 polymer ?
#
loop_
_entity_poly.entity_id
_entity_poly.type
_entity_poly.pdbx_seq_one_letter_code
_entity_poly.pdbx_strand_id
1 'polypeptide(L)'
;MFFYKIKQFIRKITPKFFISFYHLLLAFLASLFYGFPSRKMIIVGITGTNGKTTTANMLASILEEGGYKVGMTTTINFKIGNKIWENKTKQGMQGRFRMQKLLFSMKKENCDVAIIETTSQGIEQFRSFGIKYDICIFTNITPEHIEAHGGFENYKKMKLKLFKQLENRSNKFIKGK
;
A
#
# COMPACT_ATOMS: atom_id res chain seq x y z
N MET A 1 28.09 -6.84 -4.59
CA MET A 1 28.04 -8.14 -3.87
C MET A 1 28.39 -8.01 -2.38
N PHE A 2 29.41 -7.22 -2.01
CA PHE A 2 29.86 -6.99 -0.62
C PHE A 2 28.80 -6.36 0.31
N PHE A 3 28.19 -5.24 -0.10
CA PHE A 3 27.10 -4.58 0.66
C PHE A 3 25.88 -5.49 0.90
N TYR A 4 25.60 -6.40 -0.03
CA TYR A 4 24.48 -7.34 0.11
C TYR A 4 24.78 -8.41 1.17
N LYS A 5 26.02 -8.92 1.23
CA LYS A 5 26.48 -9.85 2.28
C LYS A 5 26.47 -9.20 3.65
N ILE A 6 26.95 -7.96 3.77
CA ILE A 6 26.90 -7.19 5.03
C ILE A 6 25.45 -7.01 5.50
N LYS A 7 24.54 -6.62 4.60
CA LYS A 7 23.13 -6.45 4.92
C LYS A 7 22.48 -7.76 5.40
N GLN A 8 22.81 -8.90 4.79
CA GLN A 8 22.31 -10.20 5.25
C GLN A 8 22.86 -10.59 6.62
N PHE A 9 24.15 -10.34 6.87
CA PHE A 9 24.80 -10.64 8.14
C PHE A 9 24.20 -9.81 9.28
N ILE A 10 24.08 -8.50 9.08
CA ILE A 10 23.42 -7.60 10.05
C ILE A 10 21.99 -8.07 10.33
N ARG A 11 21.22 -8.38 9.28
CA ARG A 11 19.83 -8.85 9.45
C ARG A 11 19.72 -10.17 10.22
N LYS A 12 20.70 -11.08 10.13
CA LYS A 12 20.71 -12.33 10.91
C LYS A 12 20.95 -12.08 12.40
N ILE A 13 21.72 -11.06 12.74
CA ILE A 13 22.14 -10.77 14.13
C ILE A 13 21.19 -9.79 14.81
N THR A 14 20.52 -8.92 14.04
CA THR A 14 19.57 -7.96 14.60
C THR A 14 18.28 -8.65 15.07
N PRO A 15 17.89 -8.50 16.35
CA PRO A 15 16.63 -9.05 16.85
C PRO A 15 15.43 -8.52 16.07
N LYS A 16 14.42 -9.37 15.85
CA LYS A 16 13.19 -9.00 15.09
C LYS A 16 12.51 -7.72 15.63
N PHE A 17 12.58 -7.50 16.94
CA PHE A 17 12.05 -6.29 17.58
C PHE A 17 12.69 -5.01 17.05
N PHE A 18 14.02 -4.94 16.93
CA PHE A 18 14.72 -3.77 16.40
C PHE A 18 14.40 -3.52 14.92
N ILE A 19 14.28 -4.57 14.13
CA ILE A 19 13.89 -4.45 12.71
C ILE A 19 12.47 -3.88 12.60
N SER A 20 11.55 -4.39 13.42
CA SER A 20 10.17 -3.91 13.49
C SER A 20 10.11 -2.44 13.91
N PHE A 21 10.82 -2.06 14.98
CA PHE A 21 10.91 -0.68 15.47
C PHE A 21 11.49 0.26 14.42
N TYR A 22 12.57 -0.13 13.76
CA TYR A 22 13.15 0.64 12.64
C TYR A 22 12.13 0.88 11.51
N HIS A 23 11.37 -0.16 11.15
CA HIS A 23 10.36 -0.05 10.10
C HIS A 23 9.20 0.88 10.49
N LEU A 24 8.73 0.78 11.74
CA LEU A 24 7.69 1.64 12.28
C LEU A 24 8.16 3.11 12.35
N LEU A 25 9.37 3.35 12.86
CA LEU A 25 9.96 4.69 12.95
C LEU A 25 10.07 5.36 11.59
N LEU A 26 10.58 4.64 10.58
CA LEU A 26 10.65 5.17 9.21
C LEU A 26 9.27 5.47 8.63
N ALA A 27 8.28 4.63 8.93
CA ALA A 27 6.93 4.84 8.44
C ALA A 27 6.30 6.08 9.08
N PHE A 28 6.49 6.25 10.40
CA PHE A 28 6.05 7.43 11.14
C PHE A 28 6.69 8.71 10.59
N LEU A 29 8.01 8.73 10.44
CA LEU A 29 8.74 9.88 9.89
C LEU A 29 8.28 10.21 8.46
N ALA A 30 8.09 9.21 7.61
CA ALA A 30 7.58 9.42 6.26
C ALA A 30 6.19 10.06 6.25
N SER A 31 5.27 9.57 7.10
CA SER A 31 3.92 10.12 7.20
C SER A 31 3.90 11.56 7.72
N LEU A 32 4.77 11.87 8.69
CA LEU A 32 4.93 13.23 9.21
C LEU A 32 5.52 14.17 8.15
N PHE A 33 6.59 13.74 7.48
CA PHE A 33 7.28 14.53 6.46
C PHE A 33 6.36 14.94 5.29
N TYR A 34 5.47 14.05 4.85
CA TYR A 34 4.51 14.33 3.78
C TYR A 34 3.14 14.83 4.27
N GLY A 35 2.94 14.97 5.58
CA GLY A 35 1.74 15.54 6.19
C GLY A 35 0.46 14.72 5.98
N PHE A 36 0.55 13.39 6.08
CA PHE A 36 -0.59 12.46 5.96
C PHE A 36 -1.49 12.70 4.72
N PRO A 37 -0.94 12.65 3.50
CA PRO A 37 -1.64 13.03 2.27
C PRO A 37 -2.91 12.22 2.01
N SER A 38 -2.95 10.96 2.45
CA SER A 38 -4.08 10.05 2.28
C SER A 38 -5.38 10.55 2.93
N ARG A 39 -5.31 11.51 3.86
CA ARG A 39 -6.49 12.09 4.53
C ARG A 39 -7.31 13.00 3.62
N LYS A 40 -6.81 13.34 2.42
CA LYS A 40 -7.41 14.33 1.50
C LYS A 40 -8.01 13.73 0.23
N MET A 41 -8.07 12.41 0.13
CA MET A 41 -8.68 11.69 -1.00
C MET A 41 -9.22 10.34 -0.50
N ILE A 42 -10.08 9.70 -1.29
CA ILE A 42 -10.53 8.32 -1.02
C ILE A 42 -9.38 7.36 -1.29
N ILE A 43 -9.17 6.42 -0.38
CA ILE A 43 -8.12 5.41 -0.48
C ILE A 43 -8.76 4.04 -0.59
N VAL A 44 -8.49 3.36 -1.70
CA VAL A 44 -8.90 1.98 -1.95
C VAL A 44 -7.68 1.07 -1.82
N GLY A 45 -7.71 0.17 -0.84
CA GLY A 45 -6.71 -0.89 -0.69
C GLY A 45 -7.16 -2.16 -1.37
N ILE A 46 -6.35 -2.72 -2.28
CA ILE A 46 -6.65 -4.00 -2.93
C ILE A 46 -5.66 -5.04 -2.42
N THR A 47 -6.18 -6.09 -1.78
CA THR A 47 -5.38 -7.19 -1.25
C THR A 47 -5.90 -8.54 -1.74
N GLY A 48 -5.08 -9.57 -1.58
CA GLY A 48 -5.37 -10.93 -2.04
C GLY A 48 -4.12 -11.62 -2.58
N THR A 49 -4.23 -12.91 -2.87
CA THR A 49 -3.11 -13.66 -3.46
C THR A 49 -2.94 -13.23 -4.92
N ASN A 50 -3.98 -13.38 -5.73
CA ASN A 50 -3.95 -13.08 -7.17
C ASN A 50 -4.96 -12.01 -7.59
N GLY A 51 -4.77 -11.41 -8.77
CA GLY A 51 -5.73 -10.47 -9.37
C GLY A 51 -5.67 -9.01 -8.90
N LYS A 52 -4.85 -8.67 -7.89
CA LYS A 52 -4.74 -7.31 -7.35
C LYS A 52 -4.48 -6.25 -8.42
N THR A 53 -3.49 -6.48 -9.28
CA THR A 53 -3.10 -5.56 -10.35
C THR A 53 -4.22 -5.39 -11.38
N THR A 54 -4.85 -6.49 -11.80
CA THR A 54 -5.97 -6.46 -12.76
C THR A 54 -7.15 -5.68 -12.20
N THR A 55 -7.56 -5.99 -10.96
CA THR A 55 -8.63 -5.28 -10.27
C THR A 55 -8.30 -3.80 -10.11
N ALA A 56 -7.04 -3.44 -9.80
CA ALA A 56 -6.63 -2.04 -9.66
C ALA A 56 -6.80 -1.26 -10.97
N ASN A 57 -6.33 -1.82 -12.10
CA ASN A 57 -6.44 -1.16 -13.39
C ASN A 57 -7.90 -1.07 -13.86
N MET A 58 -8.69 -2.15 -13.71
CA MET A 58 -10.13 -2.13 -14.05
C MET A 58 -10.89 -1.08 -13.23
N LEU A 59 -10.64 -1.01 -11.92
CA LEU A 59 -11.27 -0.02 -11.05
C LEU A 59 -10.86 1.40 -11.43
N ALA A 60 -9.58 1.63 -11.78
CA ALA A 60 -9.13 2.93 -12.25
C ALA A 60 -9.91 3.36 -13.51
N SER A 61 -10.00 2.49 -14.52
CA SER A 61 -10.75 2.78 -15.75
C SER A 61 -12.21 3.11 -15.48
N ILE A 62 -12.90 2.33 -14.64
CA ILE A 62 -14.32 2.56 -14.31
C ILE A 62 -14.51 3.91 -13.59
N LEU A 63 -13.64 4.24 -12.64
CA LEU A 63 -13.73 5.51 -11.91
C LEU A 63 -13.43 6.71 -12.81
N GLU A 64 -12.48 6.58 -13.74
CA GLU A 64 -12.16 7.63 -14.70
C GLU A 64 -13.30 7.87 -15.68
N GLU A 65 -13.94 6.80 -16.17
CA GLU A 65 -15.16 6.90 -16.97
C GLU A 65 -16.29 7.59 -16.19
N GLY A 66 -16.36 7.36 -14.87
CA GLY A 66 -17.25 8.07 -13.95
C GLY A 66 -16.86 9.54 -13.65
N GLY A 67 -15.81 10.07 -14.30
CA GLY A 67 -15.36 11.46 -14.14
C GLY A 67 -14.55 11.74 -12.87
N TYR A 68 -14.00 10.71 -12.23
CA TYR A 68 -13.11 10.85 -11.07
C TYR A 68 -11.64 10.88 -11.50
N LYS A 69 -10.84 11.78 -10.89
CA LYS A 69 -9.39 11.79 -11.11
C LYS A 69 -8.72 10.74 -10.23
N VAL A 70 -8.06 9.76 -10.84
CA VAL A 70 -7.51 8.60 -10.11
C VAL A 70 -5.98 8.65 -10.02
N GLY A 71 -5.47 8.34 -8.83
CA GLY A 71 -4.09 7.91 -8.59
C GLY A 71 -4.04 6.40 -8.37
N MET A 72 -2.95 5.74 -8.77
CA MET A 72 -2.79 4.30 -8.59
C MET A 72 -1.35 3.89 -8.35
N THR A 73 -1.15 2.91 -7.47
CA THR A 73 0.14 2.22 -7.29
C THR A 73 -0.06 0.72 -7.43
N THR A 74 0.51 0.12 -8.48
CA THR A 74 0.42 -1.31 -8.75
C THR A 74 1.80 -1.94 -8.92
N THR A 75 1.82 -3.26 -9.08
CA THR A 75 3.04 -4.01 -9.40
C THR A 75 3.60 -3.62 -10.78
N ILE A 76 2.76 -3.22 -11.74
CA ILE A 76 3.17 -3.00 -13.14
C ILE A 76 3.33 -1.52 -13.50
N ASN A 77 2.53 -0.64 -12.92
CA ASN A 77 2.47 0.77 -13.27
C ASN A 77 2.10 1.66 -12.07
N PHE A 78 2.44 2.93 -12.20
CA PHE A 78 1.91 4.00 -11.37
C PHE A 78 1.03 4.90 -12.23
N LYS A 79 0.07 5.56 -11.59
CA LYS A 79 -0.78 6.56 -12.20
C LYS A 79 -0.99 7.74 -11.27
N ILE A 80 -0.95 8.94 -11.81
CA ILE A 80 -1.32 10.18 -11.10
C ILE A 80 -2.09 11.05 -12.10
N GLY A 81 -3.43 11.03 -12.01
CA GLY A 81 -4.29 11.63 -13.02
C GLY A 81 -3.99 11.04 -14.40
N ASN A 82 -3.70 11.90 -15.38
CA ASN A 82 -3.44 11.50 -16.77
C ASN A 82 -2.05 10.88 -17.00
N LYS A 83 -1.15 10.95 -16.00
CA LYS A 83 0.21 10.41 -16.14
C LYS A 83 0.25 8.97 -15.71
N ILE A 84 0.65 8.07 -16.61
CA ILE A 84 0.88 6.65 -16.33
C ILE A 84 2.32 6.32 -16.70
N TRP A 85 3.02 5.58 -15.84
CA TRP A 85 4.38 5.12 -16.15
C TRP A 85 4.67 3.76 -15.50
N GLU A 86 5.66 3.06 -16.06
CA GLU A 86 6.03 1.74 -15.60
C GLU A 86 6.57 1.74 -14.16
N ASN A 87 6.12 0.77 -13.36
CA ASN A 87 6.73 0.46 -12.08
C ASN A 87 7.95 -0.45 -12.27
N LYS A 88 9.12 0.16 -12.44
CA LYS A 88 10.41 -0.56 -12.57
C LYS A 88 10.79 -1.39 -11.34
N THR A 89 10.20 -1.14 -10.17
CA THR A 89 10.50 -1.91 -8.94
C THR A 89 9.78 -3.25 -8.88
N LYS A 90 8.70 -3.42 -9.67
CA LYS A 90 7.82 -4.60 -9.65
C LYS A 90 7.28 -4.94 -8.26
N GLN A 91 7.17 -3.95 -7.37
CA GLN A 91 6.56 -4.10 -6.04
C GLN A 91 5.16 -3.49 -6.04
N GLY A 92 4.13 -4.28 -5.71
CA GLY A 92 2.76 -3.78 -5.59
C GLY A 92 2.61 -2.64 -4.58
N MET A 93 3.33 -2.73 -3.46
CA MET A 93 3.37 -1.67 -2.45
C MET A 93 4.80 -1.13 -2.29
N GLN A 94 5.02 0.15 -2.53
CA GLN A 94 6.34 0.78 -2.47
C GLN A 94 6.85 0.94 -1.04
N GLY A 95 8.14 1.23 -0.86
CA GLY A 95 8.69 1.55 0.46
C GLY A 95 8.05 2.79 1.11
N ARG A 96 8.13 2.89 2.44
CA ARG A 96 7.37 3.86 3.26
C ARG A 96 7.44 5.32 2.77
N PHE A 97 8.64 5.84 2.52
CA PHE A 97 8.84 7.20 1.98
C PHE A 97 8.27 7.34 0.57
N ARG A 98 8.47 6.34 -0.28
CA ARG A 98 8.00 6.38 -1.67
C ARG A 98 6.47 6.31 -1.75
N MET A 99 5.82 5.51 -0.89
CA MET A 99 4.36 5.50 -0.80
C MET A 99 3.81 6.85 -0.38
N GLN A 100 4.33 7.44 0.69
CA GLN A 100 3.89 8.75 1.16
C GLN A 100 4.17 9.85 0.12
N LYS A 101 5.31 9.80 -0.58
CA LYS A 101 5.61 10.70 -1.70
C LYS A 101 4.61 10.57 -2.86
N LEU A 102 4.29 9.34 -3.28
CA LEU A 102 3.32 9.10 -4.35
C LEU A 102 1.93 9.63 -3.97
N LEU A 103 1.46 9.35 -2.76
CA LEU A 103 0.20 9.88 -2.25
C LEU A 103 0.21 11.41 -2.14
N PHE A 104 1.33 12.00 -1.74
CA PHE A 104 1.49 13.45 -1.73
C PHE A 104 1.42 14.05 -3.14
N SER A 105 2.01 13.39 -4.14
CA SER A 105 1.89 13.79 -5.54
C SER A 105 0.45 13.63 -6.05
N MET A 106 -0.27 12.57 -5.69
CA MET A 106 -1.69 12.39 -6.00
C MET A 106 -2.56 13.49 -5.38
N LYS A 107 -2.28 13.86 -4.13
CA LYS A 107 -2.94 14.99 -3.44
C LYS A 107 -2.69 16.28 -4.20
N LYS A 108 -1.44 16.57 -4.57
CA LYS A 108 -1.08 17.79 -5.31
C LYS A 108 -1.77 17.87 -6.67
N GLU A 109 -1.99 16.74 -7.31
CA GLU A 109 -2.71 16.64 -8.58
C GLU A 109 -4.24 16.66 -8.41
N ASN A 110 -4.75 16.79 -7.17
CA ASN A 110 -6.17 16.73 -6.82
C ASN A 110 -6.84 15.43 -7.30
N CYS A 111 -6.18 14.28 -7.11
CA CYS A 111 -6.83 12.99 -7.32
C CYS A 111 -7.95 12.80 -6.30
N ASP A 112 -9.13 12.41 -6.76
CA ASP A 112 -10.31 12.09 -5.95
C ASP A 112 -10.11 10.75 -5.22
N VAL A 113 -9.54 9.76 -5.92
CA VAL A 113 -9.34 8.39 -5.45
C VAL A 113 -7.89 7.96 -5.67
N ALA A 114 -7.28 7.33 -4.67
CA ALA A 114 -6.03 6.61 -4.81
C ALA A 114 -6.22 5.10 -4.57
N ILE A 115 -5.85 4.30 -5.57
CA ILE A 115 -5.92 2.84 -5.53
C ILE A 115 -4.53 2.28 -5.22
N ILE A 116 -4.45 1.45 -4.19
CA ILE A 116 -3.18 0.93 -3.67
C ILE A 116 -3.23 -0.59 -3.61
N GLU A 117 -2.38 -1.25 -4.39
CA GLU A 117 -2.09 -2.66 -4.15
C GLU A 117 -1.44 -2.85 -2.77
N THR A 118 -2.16 -3.50 -1.87
CA THR A 118 -1.78 -3.65 -0.46
C THR A 118 -1.38 -5.10 -0.18
N THR A 119 -0.07 -5.34 -0.23
CA THR A 119 0.53 -6.68 -0.10
C THR A 119 0.72 -7.07 1.37
N SER A 120 0.67 -8.37 1.70
CA SER A 120 0.91 -8.87 3.06
C SER A 120 2.30 -8.48 3.58
N GLN A 121 3.32 -8.61 2.73
CA GLN A 121 4.68 -8.18 3.04
C GLN A 121 4.78 -6.66 3.28
N GLY A 122 4.01 -5.86 2.54
CA GLY A 122 3.95 -4.42 2.75
C GLY A 122 3.36 -4.05 4.10
N ILE A 123 2.29 -4.73 4.52
CA ILE A 123 1.65 -4.57 5.83
C ILE A 123 2.64 -4.92 6.95
N GLU A 124 3.28 -6.09 6.87
CA GLU A 124 4.27 -6.55 7.87
C GLU A 124 5.44 -5.56 8.03
N GLN A 125 5.79 -4.88 6.95
CA GLN A 125 6.86 -3.90 6.90
C GLN A 125 6.39 -2.46 7.19
N PHE A 126 5.18 -2.26 7.71
CA PHE A 126 4.60 -0.96 8.03
C PHE A 126 4.52 0.00 6.82
N ARG A 127 4.49 -0.51 5.58
CA ARG A 127 4.37 0.33 4.38
C ARG A 127 2.99 0.98 4.26
N SER A 128 1.97 0.37 4.89
CA SER A 128 0.61 0.91 5.03
C SER A 128 0.45 1.90 6.18
N PHE A 129 1.47 2.09 7.03
CA PHE A 129 1.36 2.98 8.17
C PHE A 129 1.16 4.43 7.70
N GLY A 130 0.24 5.13 8.39
CA GLY A 130 -0.15 6.50 8.07
C GLY A 130 -0.93 6.64 6.75
N ILE A 131 -1.34 5.53 6.12
CA ILE A 131 -2.31 5.51 5.03
C ILE A 131 -3.69 5.25 5.63
N LYS A 132 -4.62 6.18 5.40
CA LYS A 132 -6.01 6.09 5.89
C LYS A 132 -6.91 5.48 4.82
N TYR A 133 -7.03 4.15 4.83
CA TYR A 133 -7.92 3.39 3.95
C TYR A 133 -9.39 3.70 4.23
N ASP A 134 -10.18 3.83 3.16
CA ASP A 134 -11.63 4.03 3.24
C ASP A 134 -12.39 2.81 2.72
N ILE A 135 -11.80 2.12 1.73
CA ILE A 135 -12.34 0.91 1.10
C ILE A 135 -11.22 -0.13 1.05
N CYS A 136 -11.53 -1.38 1.39
CA CYS A 136 -10.63 -2.51 1.18
C CYS A 136 -11.32 -3.57 0.32
N ILE A 137 -10.70 -3.92 -0.79
CA ILE A 137 -11.12 -5.00 -1.70
C ILE A 137 -10.22 -6.20 -1.43
N PHE A 138 -10.85 -7.35 -1.22
CA PHE A 138 -10.17 -8.63 -1.13
C PHE A 138 -10.53 -9.48 -2.34
N THR A 139 -9.53 -9.86 -3.13
CA THR A 139 -9.76 -10.60 -4.39
C THR A 139 -9.93 -12.09 -4.13
N ASN A 140 -8.94 -12.72 -3.51
CA ASN A 140 -8.93 -14.14 -3.17
C ASN A 140 -7.83 -14.45 -2.13
N ILE A 141 -7.91 -15.66 -1.58
CA ILE A 141 -6.83 -16.28 -0.81
C ILE A 141 -6.60 -17.69 -1.33
N THR A 142 -5.45 -17.90 -1.94
CA THR A 142 -4.90 -19.23 -2.24
C THR A 142 -3.63 -19.45 -1.41
N PRO A 143 -3.27 -20.71 -1.11
CA PRO A 143 -2.07 -21.00 -0.35
C PRO A 143 -0.82 -20.62 -1.15
N GLU A 144 -0.21 -19.49 -0.83
CA GLU A 144 1.07 -19.03 -1.36
C GLU A 144 1.89 -18.44 -0.21
N HIS A 145 3.20 -18.72 -0.19
CA HIS A 145 4.13 -18.21 0.82
C HIS A 145 3.74 -18.54 2.28
N ILE A 146 3.18 -19.73 2.52
CA ILE A 146 2.72 -20.18 3.85
C ILE A 146 3.87 -20.17 4.88
N GLU A 147 5.06 -20.57 4.45
CA GLU A 147 6.28 -20.62 5.28
C GLU A 147 6.69 -19.24 5.80
N ALA A 148 6.59 -18.21 4.95
CA ALA A 148 6.91 -16.82 5.32
C ALA A 148 5.94 -16.26 6.37
N HIS A 149 4.75 -16.83 6.48
CA HIS A 149 3.71 -16.41 7.40
C HIS A 149 3.54 -17.33 8.61
N GLY A 150 4.32 -18.42 8.73
CA GLY A 150 4.23 -19.36 9.84
C GLY A 150 2.88 -20.09 9.90
N GLY A 151 2.29 -20.39 8.73
CA GLY A 151 1.04 -21.13 8.59
C GLY A 151 -0.10 -20.36 7.92
N PHE A 152 -1.07 -21.10 7.36
CA PHE A 152 -2.18 -20.54 6.59
C PHE A 152 -3.11 -19.65 7.44
N GLU A 153 -3.35 -20.03 8.70
CA GLU A 153 -4.14 -19.22 9.63
C GLU A 153 -3.52 -17.84 9.90
N ASN A 154 -2.19 -17.77 10.04
CA ASN A 154 -1.50 -16.50 10.19
C ASN A 154 -1.55 -15.64 8.92
N TYR A 155 -1.47 -16.28 7.75
CA TYR A 155 -1.67 -15.61 6.46
C TYR A 155 -3.07 -15.01 6.34
N LYS A 156 -4.11 -15.77 6.70
CA LYS A 156 -5.52 -15.32 6.75
C LYS A 156 -5.68 -14.15 7.73
N LYS A 157 -5.19 -14.29 8.96
CA LYS A 157 -5.20 -13.23 9.98
C LYS A 157 -4.52 -11.95 9.48
N MET A 158 -3.38 -12.06 8.78
CA MET A 158 -2.67 -10.89 8.25
C MET A 158 -3.49 -10.13 7.21
N LYS A 159 -4.15 -10.82 6.28
CA LYS A 159 -5.04 -10.17 5.31
C LYS A 159 -6.25 -9.50 5.99
N LEU A 160 -6.79 -10.13 7.04
CA LEU A 160 -7.85 -9.54 7.86
C LEU A 160 -7.40 -8.30 8.64
N LYS A 161 -6.12 -8.15 8.99
CA LYS A 161 -5.63 -6.92 9.65
C LYS A 161 -5.85 -5.66 8.80
N LEU A 162 -5.87 -5.78 7.47
CA LEU A 162 -6.19 -4.64 6.61
C LEU A 162 -7.63 -4.15 6.82
N PHE A 163 -8.58 -5.06 7.04
CA PHE A 163 -9.98 -4.71 7.30
C PHE A 163 -10.16 -4.03 8.66
N LYS A 164 -9.35 -4.37 9.67
CA LYS A 164 -9.34 -3.64 10.94
C LYS A 164 -8.97 -2.16 10.77
N GLN A 165 -8.21 -1.80 9.72
CA GLN A 165 -7.92 -0.40 9.43
C GLN A 165 -9.15 0.41 9.00
N LEU A 166 -10.26 -0.26 8.66
CA LEU A 166 -11.52 0.39 8.29
C LEU A 166 -12.40 0.74 9.49
N GLU A 167 -12.17 0.16 10.68
CA GLU A 167 -13.04 0.35 11.85
C GLU A 167 -13.14 1.82 12.29
N ASN A 168 -12.08 2.60 12.09
CA ASN A 168 -12.00 4.01 12.46
C ASN A 168 -11.96 4.96 11.25
N ARG A 169 -12.60 4.57 10.13
CA ARG A 169 -12.66 5.43 8.96
C ARG A 169 -13.51 6.68 9.26
N SER A 170 -13.07 7.83 8.74
CA SER A 170 -13.90 9.03 8.70
C SER A 170 -14.62 9.06 7.36
N ASN A 171 -15.83 9.60 7.33
CA ASN A 171 -16.48 9.91 6.06
C ASN A 171 -15.62 10.92 5.30
N LYS A 172 -15.26 10.56 4.07
CA LYS A 172 -14.61 11.43 3.10
C LYS A 172 -15.57 11.54 1.93
N PHE A 173 -15.71 12.75 1.41
CA PHE A 173 -16.63 13.08 0.33
C PHE A 173 -15.83 13.52 -0.89
N ILE A 174 -16.26 13.11 -2.07
CA ILE A 174 -15.71 13.55 -3.34
C ILE A 174 -16.67 14.58 -3.91
N LYS A 175 -16.20 15.80 -4.17
CA LYS A 175 -17.02 16.87 -4.77
C LYS A 175 -18.34 17.12 -4.01
N GLY A 176 -18.32 16.95 -2.68
CA GLY A 176 -19.49 17.15 -1.81
C GLY A 176 -20.51 16.01 -1.78
N LYS A 177 -20.21 14.87 -2.41
CA LYS A 177 -21.00 13.63 -2.39
C LYS A 177 -20.21 12.49 -1.75
#